data_AF-A0A850NLT3-F1
#
_entry.id   AF-A0A850NLT3-F1
#
_cell.length_a   1.000
_cell.length_b   1.000
_cell.length_c   1.000
_cell.angle_alpha   90.00
_cell.angle_beta   90.00
_cell.angle_gamma   90.00
#
_symmetry.space_group_name_H-M   'P 1'
#
loop_
_entity.id
_entity.type
_entity.pdbx_description
1 polymer ?
#
loop_
_entity_poly.entity_id
_entity_poly.type
_entity_poly.pdbx_seq_one_letter_code
_entity_poly.pdbx_strand_id
1 'polypeptide(L)'
;MKRLRIHMILVMGLGCMIMPISLQGQFLKKLKKKVEDKIVNKASEKTDELLNGEGARNDSGNVKNTKETENGTIGDNASANGSKPTIQDNNIITHKAPNKDFIDIVIQSHKGLPRYGDVYYLRGKTASTNSKAYKALLELKYMKELLEQMDKSKLTTYNYAQDDTKTKYSNKAQHHLLMLGKDVLSDERLQEYFCDAEAKSPCNFYNTAGERSLVPSWGGTRNNEFAQNRSYTAFIQNHLEALEAWSNTFFPNDEQIAYFVARGAVNGKYDFKNKGYWIQNIFSIGGDFILHNTNFMPYTENEKTLKHSSKSLFLPVEPSKAKEYALTHVSPVFVAFKVKVFPKIIAPDQIQWEFQLEDSNVEFYKDGLLSQKLGEVDMKTVTFKD
;
A
#
# COMPACT_ATOMS: atom_id res chain seq x y z
N MET A 1 49.24 15.38 -4.10
CA MET A 1 48.87 14.50 -2.95
C MET A 1 47.37 14.20 -2.78
N LYS A 2 46.41 15.07 -3.14
CA LYS A 2 44.97 14.76 -2.98
C LYS A 2 44.40 13.75 -4.01
N ARG A 3 44.92 13.68 -5.24
CA ARG A 3 44.46 12.71 -6.26
C ARG A 3 44.86 11.25 -5.97
N LEU A 4 45.95 11.01 -5.24
CA LEU A 4 46.44 9.67 -4.91
C LEU A 4 45.52 8.94 -3.89
N ARG A 5 44.87 9.69 -2.98
CA ARG A 5 43.97 9.13 -1.96
C ARG A 5 42.63 8.65 -2.53
N ILE A 6 42.13 9.30 -3.59
CA ILE A 6 40.87 8.90 -4.23
C ILE A 6 41.05 7.62 -5.06
N HIS A 7 42.21 7.45 -5.70
CA HIS A 7 42.52 6.21 -6.43
C HIS A 7 42.74 5.02 -5.49
N MET A 8 43.31 5.21 -4.30
CA MET A 8 43.43 4.12 -3.30
C MET A 8 42.08 3.65 -2.75
N ILE A 9 41.09 4.54 -2.59
CA ILE A 9 39.75 4.18 -2.13
C ILE A 9 38.97 3.43 -3.22
N LEU A 10 39.13 3.84 -4.48
CA LEU A 10 38.52 3.15 -5.63
C LEU A 10 39.14 1.77 -5.89
N VAL A 11 40.45 1.61 -5.69
CA VAL A 11 41.15 0.30 -5.84
C VAL A 11 40.82 -0.65 -4.67
N MET A 12 40.62 -0.15 -3.45
CA MET A 12 40.11 -0.99 -2.35
C MET A 12 38.64 -1.43 -2.56
N GLY A 13 37.81 -0.59 -3.17
CA GLY A 13 36.41 -0.92 -3.47
C GLY A 13 36.25 -2.03 -4.51
N LEU A 14 37.13 -2.09 -5.52
CA LEU A 14 37.09 -3.14 -6.54
C LEU A 14 37.66 -4.49 -6.03
N GLY A 15 38.62 -4.48 -5.11
CA GLY A 15 39.20 -5.71 -4.55
C GLY A 15 38.25 -6.53 -3.66
N CYS A 16 37.18 -5.92 -3.13
CA CYS A 16 36.21 -6.61 -2.28
C CYS A 16 35.20 -7.48 -3.05
N MET A 17 35.17 -7.40 -4.39
CA MET A 17 34.27 -8.21 -5.22
C MET A 17 34.89 -9.54 -5.70
N ILE A 18 36.15 -9.84 -5.32
CA ILE A 18 36.86 -11.07 -5.70
C ILE A 18 37.33 -11.85 -4.45
N MET A 19 36.53 -11.89 -3.39
CA MET A 19 36.80 -12.74 -2.23
C MET A 19 35.67 -13.73 -1.97
N PRO A 20 35.98 -15.00 -1.62
CA PRO A 20 34.98 -16.03 -1.39
C PRO A 20 34.03 -15.67 -0.25
N ILE A 21 32.77 -16.06 -0.41
CA ILE A 21 31.58 -15.70 0.41
C ILE A 21 31.80 -15.87 1.92
N SER A 22 32.71 -16.76 2.34
CA SER A 22 33.06 -17.00 3.74
C SER A 22 33.78 -15.82 4.42
N LEU A 23 34.53 -15.00 3.69
CA LEU A 23 35.25 -13.82 4.23
C LEU A 23 34.32 -12.60 4.44
N GLN A 24 33.29 -12.45 3.61
CA GLN A 24 32.28 -11.40 3.77
C GLN A 24 31.41 -11.61 5.04
N GLY A 25 31.10 -12.87 5.37
CA GLY A 25 30.36 -13.21 6.59
C GLY A 25 31.10 -12.92 7.89
N GLN A 26 32.44 -13.07 7.91
CA GLN A 26 33.25 -12.72 9.08
C GLN A 26 33.40 -11.22 9.26
N PHE A 27 33.47 -10.45 8.17
CA PHE A 27 33.51 -8.99 8.23
C PHE A 27 32.20 -8.42 8.78
N LEU A 28 31.05 -8.91 8.30
CA LEU A 28 29.73 -8.49 8.79
C LEU A 28 29.50 -8.84 10.27
N LYS A 29 29.97 -10.01 10.72
CA LYS A 29 29.93 -10.37 12.15
C LYS A 29 30.80 -9.44 13.01
N LYS A 30 31.99 -9.08 12.55
CA LYS A 30 32.86 -8.11 13.26
C LYS A 30 32.25 -6.71 13.26
N LEU A 31 31.62 -6.29 12.17
CA LEU A 31 30.95 -4.99 12.08
C LEU A 31 29.74 -4.91 13.03
N LYS A 32 28.90 -5.96 13.05
CA LYS A 32 27.75 -6.07 13.95
C LYS A 32 28.18 -6.03 15.42
N LYS A 33 29.18 -6.82 15.79
CA LYS A 33 29.74 -6.81 17.16
C LYS A 33 30.27 -5.44 17.56
N LYS A 34 30.98 -4.75 16.64
CA LYS A 34 31.52 -3.41 16.90
C LYS A 34 30.44 -2.33 17.02
N VAL A 35 29.28 -2.52 16.38
CA VAL A 35 28.12 -1.63 16.54
C VAL A 35 27.38 -1.91 17.84
N GLU A 36 27.18 -3.19 18.19
CA GLU A 36 26.58 -3.60 19.47
C GLU A 36 27.41 -3.13 20.66
N ASP A 37 28.74 -3.33 20.65
CA ASP A 37 29.63 -2.85 21.71
C ASP A 37 29.60 -1.31 21.83
N LYS A 38 29.43 -0.59 20.72
CA LYS A 38 29.35 0.88 20.72
C LYS A 38 27.99 1.39 21.22
N ILE A 39 26.92 0.63 21.03
CA ILE A 39 25.59 0.94 21.57
C ILE A 39 25.56 0.67 23.08
N VAL A 40 26.15 -0.45 23.52
CA VAL A 40 26.23 -0.81 24.94
C VAL A 40 27.10 0.19 25.71
N ASN A 41 28.27 0.57 25.17
CA ASN A 41 29.13 1.57 25.82
C ASN A 41 28.47 2.96 25.86
N LYS A 42 27.73 3.35 24.83
CA LYS A 42 27.00 4.63 24.81
C LYS A 42 25.79 4.64 25.73
N ALA A 43 25.20 3.46 26.00
CA ALA A 43 24.14 3.30 26.99
C ALA A 43 24.71 3.31 28.42
N SER A 44 25.87 2.69 28.67
CA SER A 44 26.52 2.74 29.98
C SER A 44 27.06 4.13 30.31
N GLU A 45 27.70 4.83 29.37
CA GLU A 45 28.17 6.22 29.56
C GLU A 45 27.01 7.17 29.89
N LYS A 46 25.86 7.01 29.24
CA LYS A 46 24.68 7.84 29.49
C LYS A 46 23.98 7.50 30.82
N THR A 47 24.18 6.29 31.35
CA THR A 47 23.64 5.87 32.64
C THR A 47 24.55 6.33 33.78
N ASP A 48 25.87 6.30 33.58
CA ASP A 48 26.84 6.81 34.56
C ASP A 48 26.84 8.34 34.64
N GLU A 49 26.60 9.06 33.53
CA GLU A 49 26.39 10.53 33.55
C GLU A 49 25.10 10.95 34.29
N LEU A 50 24.07 10.09 34.31
CA LEU A 50 22.82 10.36 35.02
C LEU A 50 22.89 10.04 36.52
N LEU A 51 23.87 9.25 36.96
CA LEU A 51 23.98 8.76 38.34
C LEU A 51 25.01 9.50 39.21
N ASN A 52 25.96 10.25 38.63
CA ASN A 52 27.10 10.83 39.37
C ASN A 52 27.26 12.37 39.28
N GLY A 53 26.19 13.14 39.03
CA GLY A 53 26.22 14.61 39.06
C GLY A 53 25.42 15.22 40.21
N GLU A 54 26.12 15.75 41.23
CA GLU A 54 25.64 16.61 42.34
C GLU A 54 24.82 17.81 41.83
N GLY A 55 23.79 18.40 42.49
CA GLY A 55 23.10 18.20 43.75
C GLY A 55 22.40 19.53 44.13
N ALA A 56 21.10 19.52 44.44
CA ALA A 56 20.42 20.52 45.32
C ALA A 56 18.93 20.19 45.61
N ARG A 57 18.72 19.59 46.79
CA ARG A 57 17.68 19.79 47.82
C ARG A 57 16.16 19.76 47.49
N ASN A 58 15.55 18.76 48.16
CA ASN A 58 14.33 18.75 48.98
C ASN A 58 12.97 18.94 48.29
N ASP A 59 12.10 17.92 48.33
CA ASP A 59 11.21 17.71 49.49
C ASP A 59 10.63 16.28 49.51
N SER A 60 10.09 15.94 50.67
CA SER A 60 9.90 14.63 51.28
C SER A 60 8.65 13.88 50.79
N GLY A 61 8.69 12.54 50.83
CA GLY A 61 7.51 11.71 50.56
C GLY A 61 7.77 10.20 50.54
N ASN A 62 7.89 9.61 51.74
CA ASN A 62 7.81 8.17 52.06
C ASN A 62 6.73 7.45 51.20
N VAL A 63 6.89 6.20 50.71
CA VAL A 63 6.61 4.95 51.44
C VAL A 63 7.06 3.71 50.64
N LYS A 64 7.84 2.86 51.33
CA LYS A 64 8.00 1.39 51.31
C LYS A 64 7.79 0.56 50.02
N ASN A 65 8.90 -0.08 49.65
CA ASN A 65 8.97 -1.42 49.06
C ASN A 65 8.37 -2.48 50.01
N THR A 66 7.61 -3.43 49.46
CA THR A 66 7.59 -4.82 49.95
C THR A 66 7.43 -5.74 48.75
N LYS A 67 8.43 -6.60 48.54
CA LYS A 67 8.36 -7.77 47.66
C LYS A 67 7.76 -8.91 48.48
N GLU A 68 6.69 -9.51 47.99
CA GLU A 68 6.36 -10.91 48.31
C GLU A 68 6.00 -11.62 47.01
N THR A 69 6.57 -12.82 46.89
CA THR A 69 6.51 -13.71 45.74
C THR A 69 5.58 -14.85 46.15
N GLU A 70 4.43 -15.04 45.51
CA GLU A 70 3.72 -16.32 45.55
C GLU A 70 3.08 -16.63 44.19
N ASN A 71 3.41 -17.82 43.70
CA ASN A 71 2.86 -18.45 42.49
C ASN A 71 1.42 -18.91 42.75
N GLY A 72 0.52 -18.70 41.79
CA GLY A 72 -0.80 -19.31 41.81
C GLY A 72 -1.69 -18.94 40.63
N THR A 73 -1.70 -19.82 39.62
CA THR A 73 -2.87 -20.16 38.78
C THR A 73 -3.49 -19.05 37.90
N ILE A 74 -3.12 -19.05 36.62
CA ILE A 74 -3.82 -18.29 35.56
C ILE A 74 -5.12 -19.04 35.22
N GLY A 75 -6.24 -18.51 35.70
CA GLY A 75 -7.59 -18.87 35.29
C GLY A 75 -8.30 -17.64 34.70
N ASP A 76 -8.76 -17.83 33.47
CA ASP A 76 -9.92 -17.21 32.80
C ASP A 76 -9.98 -15.71 32.46
N ASN A 77 -10.24 -15.52 31.16
CA ASN A 77 -11.12 -14.51 30.56
C ASN A 77 -10.71 -13.04 30.63
N ALA A 78 -9.96 -12.62 29.62
CA ALA A 78 -10.12 -11.29 29.03
C ALA A 78 -10.63 -11.44 27.60
N SER A 79 -11.95 -11.61 27.48
CA SER A 79 -12.68 -11.23 26.27
C SER A 79 -12.40 -9.75 26.02
N ALA A 80 -11.54 -9.45 25.05
CA ALA A 80 -11.25 -8.10 24.61
C ALA A 80 -12.42 -7.60 23.75
N ASN A 81 -13.57 -7.36 24.38
CA ASN A 81 -14.56 -6.40 23.90
C ASN A 81 -14.02 -4.98 24.10
N GLY A 82 -12.94 -4.67 23.38
CA GLY A 82 -12.58 -3.28 23.09
C GLY A 82 -13.40 -2.87 21.88
N SER A 83 -14.50 -2.16 22.09
CA SER A 83 -15.22 -1.49 21.00
C SER A 83 -14.22 -0.71 20.16
N LYS A 84 -13.96 -1.16 18.92
CA LYS A 84 -13.13 -0.42 17.98
C LYS A 84 -13.68 1.00 17.93
N PRO A 85 -12.85 2.05 18.14
CA PRO A 85 -13.33 3.42 18.07
C PRO A 85 -14.03 3.61 16.72
N THR A 86 -15.28 4.08 16.78
CA THR A 86 -16.08 4.33 15.57
C THR A 86 -15.46 5.52 14.84
N ILE A 87 -14.65 5.23 13.83
CA ILE A 87 -14.09 6.26 12.95
C ILE A 87 -15.24 6.73 12.04
N GLN A 88 -15.72 7.95 12.25
CA GLN A 88 -16.60 8.62 11.29
C GLN A 88 -15.73 9.21 10.17
N ASP A 89 -15.46 8.40 9.16
CA ASP A 89 -14.75 8.82 7.95
C ASP A 89 -15.78 9.11 6.86
N ASN A 90 -16.00 10.39 6.56
CA ASN A 90 -16.92 10.80 5.49
C ASN A 90 -16.30 10.68 4.09
N ASN A 91 -15.02 10.27 4.00
CA ASN A 91 -14.27 10.15 2.76
C ASN A 91 -14.13 8.68 2.34
N ILE A 92 -15.22 7.91 2.42
CA ILE A 92 -15.29 6.53 1.94
C ILE A 92 -16.51 6.29 1.05
N ILE A 93 -16.37 5.31 0.16
CA ILE A 93 -17.47 4.69 -0.58
C ILE A 93 -17.56 3.22 -0.16
N THR A 94 -18.77 2.76 0.13
CA THR A 94 -19.03 1.36 0.48
C THR A 94 -19.84 0.69 -0.63
N HIS A 95 -19.28 -0.37 -1.20
CA HIS A 95 -19.97 -1.27 -2.11
C HIS A 95 -20.52 -2.46 -1.31
N LYS A 96 -21.84 -2.60 -1.32
CA LYS A 96 -22.51 -3.64 -0.54
C LYS A 96 -22.21 -5.02 -1.11
N ALA A 97 -21.91 -5.95 -0.20
CA ALA A 97 -21.81 -7.36 -0.51
C ALA A 97 -23.15 -7.90 -1.04
N PRO A 98 -23.13 -8.86 -1.99
CA PRO A 98 -24.35 -9.42 -2.54
C PRO A 98 -25.09 -10.32 -1.53
N ASN A 99 -24.39 -10.85 -0.52
CA ASN A 99 -24.94 -11.62 0.58
C ASN A 99 -23.94 -11.68 1.76
N LYS A 100 -24.28 -12.42 2.82
CA LYS A 100 -23.48 -12.55 4.05
C LYS A 100 -22.15 -13.30 3.90
N ASP A 101 -21.95 -14.02 2.80
CA ASP A 101 -20.73 -14.80 2.60
C ASP A 101 -19.54 -13.91 2.27
N PHE A 102 -19.80 -12.67 1.85
CA PHE A 102 -18.80 -11.66 1.50
C PHE A 102 -18.84 -10.46 2.46
N ILE A 103 -17.72 -9.77 2.59
CA ILE A 103 -17.64 -8.50 3.30
C ILE A 103 -18.01 -7.35 2.36
N ASP A 104 -18.59 -6.28 2.91
CA ASP A 104 -18.71 -5.01 2.18
C ASP A 104 -17.32 -4.50 1.76
N ILE A 105 -17.22 -3.92 0.56
CA ILE A 105 -15.96 -3.36 0.06
C ILE A 105 -15.93 -1.85 0.29
N VAL A 106 -14.99 -1.40 1.10
CA VAL A 106 -14.81 0.03 1.42
C VAL A 106 -13.60 0.57 0.68
N ILE A 107 -13.75 1.67 -0.06
CA ILE A 107 -12.63 2.39 -0.69
C ILE A 107 -12.62 3.85 -0.27
N GLN A 108 -11.46 4.51 -0.38
CA GLN A 108 -11.39 5.95 -0.13
C GLN A 108 -12.13 6.72 -1.22
N SER A 109 -12.65 7.89 -0.85
CA SER A 109 -13.28 8.85 -1.75
C SER A 109 -12.75 10.24 -1.49
N HIS A 110 -12.88 11.12 -2.48
CA HIS A 110 -12.69 12.56 -2.33
C HIS A 110 -13.87 13.26 -2.99
N LYS A 111 -14.54 14.16 -2.26
CA LYS A 111 -15.73 14.88 -2.74
C LYS A 111 -16.80 13.94 -3.35
N GLY A 112 -17.01 12.79 -2.71
CA GLY A 112 -18.02 11.79 -3.12
C GLY A 112 -17.65 10.91 -4.32
N LEU A 113 -16.45 11.06 -4.89
CA LEU A 113 -15.95 10.22 -5.98
C LEU A 113 -14.82 9.29 -5.49
N PRO A 114 -14.63 8.10 -6.09
CA PRO A 114 -13.53 7.21 -5.73
C PRO A 114 -12.17 7.92 -5.76
N ARG A 115 -11.30 7.60 -4.80
CA ARG A 115 -9.93 8.09 -4.74
C ARG A 115 -8.97 6.98 -5.14
N TYR A 116 -8.20 7.21 -6.20
CA TYR A 116 -7.17 6.31 -6.72
C TYR A 116 -5.77 6.91 -6.55
N GLY A 117 -4.73 6.09 -6.80
CA GLY A 117 -3.34 6.50 -6.65
C GLY A 117 -2.85 6.40 -5.22
N ASP A 118 -2.34 7.51 -4.68
CA ASP A 118 -1.83 7.62 -3.32
C ASP A 118 -2.99 7.62 -2.33
N VAL A 119 -3.30 6.44 -1.79
CA VAL A 119 -4.27 6.26 -0.70
C VAL A 119 -3.56 6.43 0.64
N TYR A 120 -4.14 7.21 1.54
CA TYR A 120 -3.49 7.56 2.79
C TYR A 120 -4.19 6.92 3.96
N TYR A 121 -3.50 6.06 4.71
CA TYR A 121 -4.02 5.47 5.94
C TYR A 121 -3.35 6.09 7.16
N LEU A 122 -4.16 6.61 8.07
CA LEU A 122 -3.73 7.12 9.36
C LEU A 122 -4.57 6.46 10.46
N ARG A 123 -3.91 5.62 11.26
CA ARG A 123 -4.55 4.86 12.34
C ARG A 123 -5.37 5.78 13.25
N GLY A 124 -6.63 5.41 13.48
CA GLY A 124 -7.57 6.15 14.33
C GLY A 124 -8.17 7.40 13.68
N LYS A 125 -7.80 7.72 12.44
CA LYS A 125 -8.36 8.85 11.67
C LYS A 125 -9.05 8.43 10.38
N THR A 126 -8.46 7.48 9.65
CA THR A 126 -9.04 6.97 8.39
C THR A 126 -9.65 5.60 8.62
N ALA A 127 -10.76 5.32 7.94
CA ALA A 127 -11.32 3.98 7.89
C ALA A 127 -10.33 2.99 7.22
N SER A 128 -10.42 1.72 7.61
CA SER A 128 -9.76 0.66 6.86
C SER A 128 -10.42 0.51 5.49
N THR A 129 -9.64 0.23 4.45
CA THR A 129 -10.14 0.09 3.08
C THR A 129 -9.72 -1.24 2.48
N ASN A 130 -10.53 -1.71 1.54
CA ASN A 130 -10.42 -2.99 0.85
C ASN A 130 -9.96 -2.78 -0.60
N SER A 131 -8.98 -1.90 -0.82
CA SER A 131 -8.50 -1.53 -2.16
C SER A 131 -8.07 -2.74 -3.00
N LYS A 132 -7.45 -3.76 -2.40
CA LYS A 132 -7.07 -5.00 -3.11
C LYS A 132 -8.30 -5.79 -3.57
N ALA A 133 -9.29 -5.95 -2.69
CA ALA A 133 -10.56 -6.61 -2.99
C ALA A 133 -11.32 -5.90 -4.12
N TYR A 134 -11.41 -4.57 -4.03
CA TYR A 134 -12.02 -3.73 -5.06
C TYR A 134 -11.34 -3.94 -6.42
N LYS A 135 -9.99 -3.85 -6.45
CA LYS A 135 -9.21 -4.05 -7.66
C LYS A 135 -9.43 -5.45 -8.26
N ALA A 136 -9.41 -6.49 -7.43
CA ALA A 136 -9.57 -7.87 -7.88
C ALA A 136 -10.99 -8.15 -8.42
N LEU A 137 -12.04 -7.59 -7.79
CA LEU A 137 -13.41 -7.65 -8.31
C LEU A 137 -13.53 -6.92 -9.65
N LEU A 138 -12.96 -5.72 -9.73
CA LEU A 138 -12.97 -4.94 -10.96
C LEU A 138 -12.22 -5.66 -12.09
N GLU A 139 -11.08 -6.30 -11.79
CA GLU A 139 -10.34 -7.12 -12.75
C GLU A 139 -11.15 -8.35 -13.20
N LEU A 140 -11.86 -9.02 -12.28
CA LEU A 140 -12.70 -10.19 -12.59
C LEU A 140 -13.70 -9.88 -13.72
N LYS A 141 -14.29 -8.69 -13.71
CA LYS A 141 -15.23 -8.22 -14.75
C LYS A 141 -14.65 -8.34 -16.16
N TYR A 142 -13.35 -8.07 -16.33
CA TYR A 142 -12.66 -8.03 -17.62
C TYR A 142 -11.87 -9.31 -17.94
N MET A 143 -11.84 -10.29 -17.03
CA MET A 143 -11.17 -11.59 -17.21
C MET A 143 -12.07 -12.68 -17.82
N LYS A 144 -13.17 -12.31 -18.52
CA LYS A 144 -14.17 -13.29 -19.02
C LYS A 144 -13.56 -14.43 -19.83
N GLU A 145 -12.69 -14.11 -20.79
CA GLU A 145 -12.00 -15.10 -21.62
C GLU A 145 -11.11 -16.05 -20.78
N LEU A 146 -10.48 -15.53 -19.72
CA LEU A 146 -9.67 -16.32 -18.81
C LEU A 146 -10.52 -17.30 -17.98
N LEU A 147 -11.69 -16.82 -17.52
CA LEU A 147 -12.66 -17.61 -16.73
C LEU A 147 -13.35 -18.70 -17.57
N GLU A 148 -13.57 -18.45 -18.86
CA GLU A 148 -14.11 -19.44 -19.80
C GLU A 148 -13.16 -20.62 -20.01
N GLN A 149 -11.85 -20.37 -20.00
CA GLN A 149 -10.82 -21.39 -20.18
C GLN A 149 -10.42 -22.09 -18.87
N MET A 150 -10.93 -21.63 -17.73
CA MET A 150 -10.63 -22.16 -16.41
C MET A 150 -11.22 -23.56 -16.22
N ASP A 151 -10.40 -24.49 -15.73
CA ASP A 151 -10.88 -25.79 -15.26
C ASP A 151 -11.62 -25.59 -13.93
N LYS A 152 -12.94 -25.65 -13.98
CA LYS A 152 -13.83 -25.50 -12.81
C LYS A 152 -13.91 -26.77 -11.96
N SER A 153 -13.45 -27.91 -12.48
CA SER A 153 -13.60 -29.23 -11.85
C SER A 153 -12.42 -29.64 -10.97
N LYS A 154 -11.25 -29.00 -11.15
CA LYS A 154 -10.05 -29.26 -10.36
C LYS A 154 -9.03 -28.13 -10.46
N LEU A 155 -8.07 -28.12 -9.54
CA LEU A 155 -6.93 -27.23 -9.60
C LEU A 155 -6.00 -27.60 -10.77
N THR A 156 -5.52 -26.56 -11.45
CA THR A 156 -4.63 -26.66 -12.60
C THR A 156 -3.18 -26.45 -12.17
N THR A 157 -2.36 -27.48 -12.37
CA THR A 157 -0.91 -27.38 -12.25
C THR A 157 -0.32 -26.95 -13.59
N TYR A 158 0.40 -25.83 -13.62
CA TYR A 158 1.05 -25.33 -14.83
C TYR A 158 2.57 -25.46 -14.74
N ASN A 159 3.16 -26.12 -15.73
CA ASN A 159 4.60 -26.17 -15.91
C ASN A 159 5.02 -25.08 -16.89
N TYR A 160 5.78 -24.09 -16.42
CA TYR A 160 6.26 -22.97 -17.24
C TYR A 160 7.19 -23.38 -18.40
N ALA A 161 7.70 -24.61 -18.41
CA ALA A 161 8.47 -25.16 -19.52
C ALA A 161 7.59 -25.64 -20.69
N GLN A 162 6.28 -25.73 -20.51
CA GLN A 162 5.32 -26.19 -21.52
C GLN A 162 4.47 -25.02 -22.02
N ASP A 163 4.37 -24.86 -23.34
CA ASP A 163 3.57 -23.81 -23.98
C ASP A 163 2.11 -24.25 -24.17
N ASP A 164 1.44 -24.58 -23.07
CA ASP A 164 0.00 -24.86 -23.06
C ASP A 164 -0.76 -23.63 -22.57
N THR A 165 -1.26 -22.84 -23.53
CA THR A 165 -1.98 -21.60 -23.27
C THR A 165 -3.25 -21.83 -22.43
N LYS A 166 -3.99 -22.93 -22.66
CA LYS A 166 -5.23 -23.21 -21.91
C LYS A 166 -4.91 -23.51 -20.45
N THR A 167 -3.91 -24.34 -20.19
CA THR A 167 -3.46 -24.67 -18.83
C THR A 167 -2.89 -23.43 -18.13
N LYS A 168 -2.13 -22.59 -18.84
CA LYS A 168 -1.65 -21.30 -18.33
C LYS A 168 -2.80 -20.40 -17.90
N TYR A 169 -3.81 -20.22 -18.75
CA TYR A 169 -4.95 -19.36 -18.48
C TYR A 169 -5.82 -19.89 -17.34
N SER A 170 -6.06 -21.20 -17.29
CA SER A 170 -6.74 -21.82 -16.16
C SER A 170 -5.99 -21.59 -14.85
N ASN A 171 -4.67 -21.82 -14.81
CA ASN A 171 -3.87 -21.57 -13.61
C ASN A 171 -3.92 -20.10 -13.16
N LYS A 172 -3.90 -19.15 -14.10
CA LYS A 172 -4.01 -17.71 -13.80
C LYS A 172 -5.38 -17.31 -13.27
N ALA A 173 -6.47 -17.79 -13.88
CA ALA A 173 -7.83 -17.54 -13.39
C ALA A 173 -8.01 -18.10 -11.97
N GLN A 174 -7.55 -19.33 -11.72
CA GLN A 174 -7.62 -19.95 -10.39
C GLN A 174 -6.80 -19.19 -9.35
N HIS A 175 -5.62 -18.68 -9.72
CA HIS A 175 -4.82 -17.84 -8.84
C HIS A 175 -5.51 -16.50 -8.52
N HIS A 176 -6.12 -15.88 -9.53
CA HIS A 176 -6.92 -14.66 -9.33
C HIS A 176 -8.06 -14.90 -8.33
N LEU A 177 -8.82 -15.99 -8.51
CA LEU A 177 -9.92 -16.36 -7.61
C LEU A 177 -9.45 -16.70 -6.19
N LEU A 178 -8.27 -17.31 -6.03
CA LEU A 178 -7.66 -17.54 -4.73
C LEU A 178 -7.42 -16.21 -4.00
N MET A 179 -6.80 -15.25 -4.69
CA MET A 179 -6.50 -13.93 -4.14
C MET A 179 -7.77 -13.11 -3.91
N LEU A 180 -8.75 -13.20 -4.80
CA LEU A 180 -10.04 -12.55 -4.66
C LEU A 180 -10.78 -13.09 -3.43
N GLY A 181 -10.95 -14.41 -3.32
CA GLY A 181 -11.65 -15.08 -2.21
C GLY A 181 -11.07 -14.68 -0.86
N LYS A 182 -9.74 -14.64 -0.74
CA LYS A 182 -9.02 -14.13 0.45
C LYS A 182 -9.46 -12.73 0.88
N ASP A 183 -9.69 -11.86 -0.09
CA ASP A 183 -9.91 -10.44 0.15
C ASP A 183 -11.40 -10.07 0.29
N VAL A 184 -12.32 -10.90 -0.25
CA VAL A 184 -13.77 -10.61 -0.26
C VAL A 184 -14.60 -11.50 0.66
N LEU A 185 -14.15 -12.70 1.03
CA LEU A 185 -14.95 -13.58 1.87
C LEU A 185 -15.06 -13.05 3.31
N SER A 186 -16.19 -13.36 3.92
CA SER A 186 -16.41 -13.25 5.37
C SER A 186 -15.47 -14.19 6.13
N ASP A 187 -15.23 -13.90 7.41
CA ASP A 187 -14.31 -14.69 8.23
C ASP A 187 -14.75 -16.15 8.37
N GLU A 188 -16.06 -16.39 8.43
CA GLU A 188 -16.64 -17.75 8.45
C GLU A 188 -16.26 -18.52 7.18
N ARG A 189 -16.44 -17.92 6.00
CA ARG A 189 -16.13 -18.58 4.72
C ARG A 189 -14.64 -18.71 4.48
N LEU A 190 -13.83 -17.76 4.97
CA LEU A 190 -12.38 -17.93 4.94
C LEU A 190 -11.95 -19.17 5.71
N GLN A 191 -12.56 -19.43 6.87
CA GLN A 191 -12.27 -20.64 7.64
C GLN A 191 -12.59 -21.90 6.85
N GLU A 192 -13.75 -21.94 6.19
CA GLU A 192 -14.18 -23.08 5.37
C GLU A 192 -13.23 -23.36 4.19
N TYR A 193 -12.81 -22.32 3.47
CA TYR A 193 -12.09 -22.50 2.20
C TYR A 193 -10.57 -22.47 2.33
N PHE A 194 -10.01 -21.94 3.40
CA PHE A 194 -8.57 -21.70 3.52
C PHE A 194 -7.93 -22.28 4.78
N CYS A 195 -8.69 -22.87 5.69
CA CYS A 195 -8.11 -23.54 6.85
C CYS A 195 -8.00 -25.04 6.65
N ASP A 196 -6.97 -25.59 7.28
CA ASP A 196 -6.82 -27.03 7.44
C ASP A 196 -7.63 -27.45 8.66
N ALA A 197 -8.68 -28.25 8.45
CA ALA A 197 -9.54 -28.73 9.52
C ALA A 197 -8.79 -29.59 10.56
N GLU A 198 -7.63 -30.14 10.19
CA GLU A 198 -6.82 -31.02 11.03
C GLU A 198 -5.64 -30.28 11.69
N ALA A 199 -5.44 -29.00 11.40
CA ALA A 199 -4.33 -28.22 11.96
C ALA A 199 -4.54 -27.91 13.46
N LYS A 200 -3.46 -28.10 14.23
CA LYS A 200 -3.44 -27.83 15.68
C LYS A 200 -3.43 -26.34 16.03
N SER A 201 -2.99 -25.49 15.11
CA SER A 201 -2.90 -24.04 15.32
C SER A 201 -4.09 -23.33 14.71
N PRO A 202 -4.65 -22.29 15.37
CA PRO A 202 -5.73 -21.52 14.81
C PRO A 202 -5.29 -20.84 13.51
N CYS A 203 -6.15 -20.97 12.51
CA CYS A 203 -5.98 -20.35 11.22
C CYS A 203 -6.21 -18.84 11.33
N ASN A 204 -5.16 -18.05 11.07
CA ASN A 204 -5.21 -16.59 11.23
C ASN A 204 -5.13 -15.89 9.87
N PHE A 205 -6.17 -15.12 9.54
CA PHE A 205 -6.28 -14.36 8.30
C PHE A 205 -5.83 -12.92 8.42
N TYR A 206 -5.29 -12.50 9.56
CA TYR A 206 -4.90 -11.13 9.82
C TYR A 206 -3.45 -11.02 10.27
N ASN A 207 -2.73 -10.03 9.74
CA ASN A 207 -1.40 -9.69 10.20
C ASN A 207 -1.47 -8.86 11.50
N THR A 208 -0.32 -8.55 12.10
CA THR A 208 -0.25 -7.73 13.31
C THR A 208 -0.77 -6.30 13.13
N ALA A 209 -0.89 -5.83 11.89
CA ALA A 209 -1.50 -4.54 11.55
C ALA A 209 -3.03 -4.62 11.38
N GLY A 210 -3.62 -5.82 11.42
CA GLY A 210 -5.05 -6.06 11.23
C GLY A 210 -5.49 -6.14 9.77
N GLU A 211 -4.56 -6.29 8.83
CA GLU A 211 -4.85 -6.44 7.40
C GLU A 211 -4.97 -7.92 7.02
N ARG A 212 -5.73 -8.22 5.95
CA ARG A 212 -5.85 -9.58 5.39
C ARG A 212 -4.47 -10.14 5.02
N SER A 213 -4.02 -11.16 5.73
CA SER A 213 -2.81 -11.94 5.46
C SER A 213 -2.89 -12.66 4.12
N LEU A 214 -1.75 -13.10 3.59
CA LEU A 214 -1.67 -13.97 2.43
C LEU A 214 -2.23 -15.36 2.77
N VAL A 215 -3.07 -15.93 1.89
CA VAL A 215 -3.44 -17.35 1.94
C VAL A 215 -2.64 -18.09 0.88
N PRO A 216 -1.83 -19.10 1.26
CA PRO A 216 -0.90 -19.73 0.32
C PRO A 216 -1.58 -20.71 -0.64
N SER A 217 -2.77 -21.23 -0.30
CA SER A 217 -3.50 -22.27 -1.03
C SER A 217 -4.94 -22.41 -0.50
N TRP A 218 -5.78 -23.06 -1.29
CA TRP A 218 -7.08 -23.58 -0.85
C TRP A 218 -6.92 -24.66 0.23
N GLY A 219 -7.92 -24.85 1.09
CA GLY A 219 -7.98 -25.95 2.08
C GLY A 219 -6.85 -25.98 3.11
N GLY A 220 -6.16 -24.86 3.33
CA GLY A 220 -5.05 -24.76 4.29
C GLY A 220 -3.70 -25.11 3.69
N THR A 221 -2.99 -26.06 4.31
CA THR A 221 -1.58 -26.34 4.02
C THR A 221 -1.39 -26.93 2.62
N ARG A 222 -0.38 -26.45 1.88
CA ARG A 222 -0.08 -26.84 0.48
C ARG A 222 0.16 -28.33 0.24
N ASN A 223 0.35 -29.14 1.29
CA ASN A 223 0.70 -30.56 1.17
C ASN A 223 -0.52 -31.49 1.01
N ASN A 224 -1.75 -30.98 1.17
CA ASN A 224 -2.96 -31.79 1.00
C ASN A 224 -3.71 -31.40 -0.29
N GLU A 225 -3.38 -32.06 -1.39
CA GLU A 225 -3.98 -31.80 -2.71
C GLU A 225 -5.48 -32.13 -2.78
N PHE A 226 -5.93 -33.11 -2.00
CA PHE A 226 -7.34 -33.49 -1.94
C PHE A 226 -8.17 -32.42 -1.23
N ALA A 227 -7.68 -31.89 -0.10
CA ALA A 227 -8.33 -30.77 0.58
C ALA A 227 -8.35 -29.52 -0.30
N GLN A 228 -7.23 -29.20 -0.95
CA GLN A 228 -7.13 -28.10 -1.91
C GLN A 228 -8.18 -28.20 -3.02
N ASN A 229 -8.27 -29.35 -3.69
CA ASN A 229 -9.24 -29.57 -4.77
C ASN A 229 -10.69 -29.50 -4.26
N ARG A 230 -11.00 -30.09 -3.10
CA ARG A 230 -12.34 -30.01 -2.50
C ARG A 230 -12.73 -28.56 -2.19
N SER A 231 -11.85 -27.80 -1.52
CA SER A 231 -12.13 -26.41 -1.19
C SER A 231 -12.26 -25.53 -2.43
N TYR A 232 -11.39 -25.71 -3.43
CA TYR A 232 -11.49 -25.00 -4.70
C TYR A 232 -12.81 -25.29 -5.42
N THR A 233 -13.15 -26.57 -5.64
CA THR A 233 -14.37 -26.94 -6.37
C THR A 233 -15.64 -26.49 -5.65
N ALA A 234 -15.68 -26.62 -4.32
CA ALA A 234 -16.78 -26.11 -3.50
C ALA A 234 -16.90 -24.58 -3.59
N PHE A 235 -15.79 -23.84 -3.58
CA PHE A 235 -15.80 -22.39 -3.76
C PHE A 235 -16.35 -21.99 -5.13
N ILE A 236 -15.91 -22.68 -6.20
CA ILE A 236 -16.40 -22.42 -7.56
C ILE A 236 -17.91 -22.67 -7.63
N GLN A 237 -18.38 -23.79 -7.10
CA GLN A 237 -19.79 -24.14 -7.10
C GLN A 237 -20.66 -23.15 -6.32
N ASN A 238 -20.18 -22.67 -5.18
CA ASN A 238 -21.01 -21.88 -4.26
C ASN A 238 -20.89 -20.36 -4.47
N HIS A 239 -19.78 -19.87 -5.02
CA HIS A 239 -19.45 -18.44 -4.98
C HIS A 239 -19.05 -17.81 -6.31
N LEU A 240 -18.62 -18.56 -7.32
CA LEU A 240 -18.13 -17.96 -8.57
C LEU A 240 -19.20 -17.10 -9.25
N GLU A 241 -20.43 -17.62 -9.39
CA GLU A 241 -21.53 -16.90 -10.05
C GLU A 241 -21.85 -15.59 -9.34
N ALA A 242 -21.94 -15.61 -8.01
CA ALA A 242 -22.20 -14.41 -7.20
C ALA A 242 -21.09 -13.36 -7.34
N LEU A 243 -19.82 -13.80 -7.40
CA LEU A 243 -18.67 -12.92 -7.60
C LEU A 243 -18.64 -12.32 -9.01
N GLU A 244 -18.92 -13.11 -10.04
CA GLU A 244 -19.05 -12.63 -11.41
C GLU A 244 -20.18 -11.60 -11.53
N ALA A 245 -21.36 -11.89 -10.99
CA ALA A 245 -22.49 -10.95 -10.96
C ALA A 245 -22.12 -9.65 -10.22
N TRP A 246 -21.49 -9.76 -9.05
CA TRP A 246 -21.07 -8.59 -8.27
C TRP A 246 -20.02 -7.76 -8.99
N SER A 247 -19.03 -8.40 -9.63
CA SER A 247 -17.98 -7.72 -10.41
C SER A 247 -18.56 -6.85 -11.54
N ASN A 248 -19.64 -7.30 -12.18
CA ASN A 248 -20.29 -6.56 -13.25
C ASN A 248 -21.02 -5.29 -12.77
N THR A 249 -21.22 -5.12 -11.46
CA THR A 249 -21.79 -3.87 -10.90
C THR A 249 -20.76 -2.74 -10.82
N PHE A 250 -19.46 -3.06 -10.93
CA PHE A 250 -18.38 -2.08 -10.94
C PHE A 250 -18.15 -1.57 -12.37
N PHE A 251 -17.88 -0.27 -12.51
CA PHE A 251 -17.66 0.39 -13.81
C PHE A 251 -18.80 0.07 -14.81
N PRO A 252 -20.08 0.38 -14.52
CA PRO A 252 -21.21 -0.10 -15.33
C PRO A 252 -21.12 0.24 -16.83
N ASN A 253 -20.46 1.34 -17.19
CA ASN A 253 -20.26 1.78 -18.57
C ASN A 253 -18.81 1.57 -19.06
N ASP A 254 -18.06 0.66 -18.43
CA ASP A 254 -16.63 0.43 -18.65
C ASP A 254 -15.75 1.68 -18.44
N GLU A 255 -16.28 2.67 -17.73
CA GLU A 255 -15.57 3.86 -17.30
C GLU A 255 -15.99 4.26 -15.89
N GLN A 256 -15.11 5.00 -15.20
CA GLN A 256 -15.43 5.64 -13.94
C GLN A 256 -14.74 7.00 -13.81
N ILE A 257 -15.50 8.00 -13.35
CA ILE A 257 -14.95 9.27 -12.89
C ILE A 257 -14.45 9.11 -11.47
N ALA A 258 -13.19 9.47 -11.24
CA ALA A 258 -12.50 9.35 -9.96
C ALA A 258 -11.59 10.55 -9.70
N TYR A 259 -11.13 10.71 -8.46
CA TYR A 259 -9.98 11.54 -8.15
C TYR A 259 -8.71 10.68 -8.15
N PHE A 260 -7.79 10.95 -9.07
CA PHE A 260 -6.44 10.41 -9.00
C PHE A 260 -5.59 11.33 -8.13
N VAL A 261 -5.01 10.78 -7.07
CA VAL A 261 -4.14 11.53 -6.17
C VAL A 261 -2.71 11.06 -6.40
N ALA A 262 -1.87 12.00 -6.83
CA ALA A 262 -0.44 11.77 -7.02
C ALA A 262 0.36 12.56 -5.99
N ARG A 263 1.64 12.23 -5.80
CA ARG A 263 2.52 12.94 -4.87
C ARG A 263 3.62 13.67 -5.63
N GLY A 264 3.68 14.97 -5.46
CA GLY A 264 4.79 15.82 -5.87
C GLY A 264 5.64 16.28 -4.69
N ALA A 265 6.66 17.07 -5.00
CA ALA A 265 7.52 17.69 -4.00
C ALA A 265 7.83 19.14 -4.36
N VAL A 266 7.98 20.00 -3.36
CA VAL A 266 8.40 21.40 -3.57
C VAL A 266 9.84 21.46 -4.11
N ASN A 267 9.99 22.05 -5.28
CA ASN A 267 11.26 22.30 -5.94
C ASN A 267 11.86 23.67 -5.55
N GLY A 268 12.42 23.70 -4.34
CA GLY A 268 13.29 24.79 -3.90
C GLY A 268 12.63 25.67 -2.84
N LYS A 269 12.97 26.95 -2.84
CA LYS A 269 12.36 27.95 -1.94
C LYS A 269 11.14 28.59 -2.62
N TYR A 270 10.31 29.24 -1.83
CA TYR A 270 9.22 30.07 -2.33
C TYR A 270 9.74 31.13 -3.32
N ASP A 271 9.08 31.26 -4.46
CA ASP A 271 9.40 32.22 -5.51
C ASP A 271 8.66 33.53 -5.22
N PHE A 272 9.33 34.47 -4.53
CA PHE A 272 8.74 35.77 -4.21
C PHE A 272 8.44 36.63 -5.44
N LYS A 273 9.17 36.42 -6.54
CA LYS A 273 8.97 37.18 -7.79
C LYS A 273 7.66 36.77 -8.46
N ASN A 274 7.44 35.47 -8.58
CA ASN A 274 6.25 34.91 -9.25
C ASN A 274 5.11 34.59 -8.27
N LYS A 275 5.33 34.75 -6.96
CA LYS A 275 4.39 34.48 -5.87
C LYS A 275 3.85 33.04 -5.84
N GLY A 276 4.75 32.08 -5.62
CA GLY A 276 4.33 30.68 -5.55
C GLY A 276 5.45 29.68 -5.33
N TYR A 277 5.11 28.41 -5.55
CA TYR A 277 6.03 27.28 -5.44
C TYR A 277 6.14 26.54 -6.77
N TRP A 278 7.34 26.03 -7.05
CA TRP A 278 7.53 25.06 -8.11
C TRP A 278 7.35 23.66 -7.54
N ILE A 279 6.54 22.82 -8.18
CA ILE A 279 6.23 21.45 -7.75
C ILE A 279 6.77 20.48 -8.81
N GLN A 280 7.60 19.53 -8.39
CA GLN A 280 8.23 18.54 -9.27
C GLN A 280 7.76 17.12 -8.94
N ASN A 281 8.07 16.16 -9.82
CA ASN A 281 7.91 14.72 -9.60
C ASN A 281 6.47 14.24 -9.33
N ILE A 282 5.44 14.97 -9.79
CA ILE A 282 4.03 14.70 -9.45
C ILE A 282 3.59 13.26 -9.78
N PHE A 283 4.11 12.64 -10.85
CA PHE A 283 3.81 11.26 -11.23
C PHE A 283 4.94 10.25 -10.95
N SER A 284 6.02 10.67 -10.29
CA SER A 284 7.17 9.79 -10.01
C SER A 284 7.20 9.24 -8.60
N ILE A 285 6.40 9.79 -7.68
CA ILE A 285 6.44 9.43 -6.26
C ILE A 285 5.10 8.77 -5.89
N GLY A 286 5.10 7.44 -5.85
CA GLY A 286 3.98 6.63 -5.33
C GLY A 286 2.70 6.63 -6.17
N GLY A 287 1.79 5.72 -5.81
CA GLY A 287 0.45 5.60 -6.38
C GLY A 287 0.07 4.14 -6.63
N ASP A 288 -0.33 3.40 -5.60
CA ASP A 288 -0.45 1.93 -5.68
C ASP A 288 -1.85 1.42 -6.05
N PHE A 289 -2.90 2.25 -5.94
CA PHE A 289 -4.27 1.80 -6.14
C PHE A 289 -4.85 2.15 -7.52
N ILE A 290 -5.12 1.11 -8.33
CA ILE A 290 -5.66 1.10 -9.71
C ILE A 290 -4.79 1.81 -10.75
N LEU A 291 -4.27 3.00 -10.43
CA LEU A 291 -3.52 3.86 -11.34
C LEU A 291 -1.98 3.75 -11.18
N HIS A 292 -1.49 2.61 -10.69
CA HIS A 292 -0.04 2.32 -10.61
C HIS A 292 0.48 1.88 -11.99
N ASN A 293 1.55 2.51 -12.49
CA ASN A 293 2.13 2.22 -13.83
C ASN A 293 1.12 2.33 -14.99
N THR A 294 0.10 3.18 -14.84
CA THR A 294 -0.94 3.35 -15.86
C THR A 294 -0.60 4.43 -16.87
N ASN A 295 -1.11 4.28 -18.09
CA ASN A 295 -0.87 5.24 -19.15
C ASN A 295 -1.82 6.42 -19.00
N PHE A 296 -1.28 7.57 -18.57
CA PHE A 296 -1.97 8.86 -18.71
C PHE A 296 -2.09 9.20 -20.20
N MET A 297 -3.31 9.51 -20.65
CA MET A 297 -3.63 9.93 -22.01
C MET A 297 -3.75 11.46 -22.08
N PRO A 298 -2.65 12.18 -22.39
CA PRO A 298 -2.66 13.63 -22.48
C PRO A 298 -3.24 14.11 -23.81
N TYR A 299 -4.06 15.15 -23.77
CA TYR A 299 -4.61 15.82 -24.96
C TYR A 299 -3.90 17.13 -25.27
N THR A 300 -3.61 17.93 -24.25
CA THR A 300 -2.95 19.24 -24.40
C THR A 300 -1.42 19.15 -24.28
N GLU A 301 -0.71 20.14 -24.81
CA GLU A 301 0.75 20.21 -24.66
C GLU A 301 1.20 20.30 -23.19
N ASN A 302 0.39 20.95 -22.34
CA ASN A 302 0.64 21.03 -20.91
C ASN A 302 0.44 19.67 -20.21
N GLU A 303 -0.56 18.89 -20.61
CA GLU A 303 -0.72 17.51 -20.11
C GLU A 303 0.41 16.59 -20.59
N LYS A 304 0.86 16.74 -21.85
CA LYS A 304 2.03 16.02 -22.36
C LYS A 304 3.28 16.38 -21.56
N THR A 305 3.45 17.65 -21.25
CA THR A 305 4.55 18.15 -20.41
C THR A 305 4.47 17.57 -18.99
N LEU A 306 3.29 17.54 -18.38
CA LEU A 306 3.07 16.98 -17.05
C LEU A 306 3.41 15.48 -16.98
N LYS A 307 3.14 14.73 -18.06
CA LYS A 307 3.52 13.31 -18.18
C LYS A 307 5.04 13.11 -18.08
N HIS A 308 5.84 14.10 -18.46
CA HIS A 308 7.30 14.07 -18.32
C HIS A 308 7.73 14.57 -16.93
N SER A 309 8.17 13.65 -16.08
CA SER A 309 8.45 13.93 -14.66
C SER A 309 9.58 14.90 -14.37
N SER A 310 10.40 15.26 -15.36
CA SER A 310 11.53 16.17 -15.20
C SER A 310 11.12 17.63 -15.04
N LYS A 311 9.90 18.01 -15.45
CA LYS A 311 9.43 19.39 -15.43
C LYS A 311 8.80 19.74 -14.09
N SER A 312 9.02 20.97 -13.63
CA SER A 312 8.32 21.54 -12.48
C SER A 312 7.12 22.35 -12.94
N LEU A 313 5.97 22.12 -12.31
CA LEU A 313 4.73 22.88 -12.48
C LEU A 313 4.69 24.03 -11.46
N PHE A 314 4.23 25.21 -11.87
CA PHE A 314 4.07 26.35 -10.95
C PHE A 314 2.72 26.32 -10.22
N LEU A 315 2.77 26.38 -8.89
CA LEU A 315 1.61 26.54 -8.01
C LEU A 315 1.62 27.97 -7.44
N PRO A 316 0.71 28.86 -7.91
CA PRO A 316 0.54 30.19 -7.34
C PRO A 316 0.06 30.10 -5.89
N VAL A 317 0.73 30.81 -4.98
CA VAL A 317 0.37 30.90 -3.56
C VAL A 317 0.78 32.28 -3.07
N GLU A 318 -0.14 33.05 -2.48
CA GLU A 318 0.21 34.37 -1.95
C GLU A 318 1.21 34.31 -0.78
N PRO A 319 2.09 35.32 -0.59
CA PRO A 319 3.14 35.27 0.43
C PRO A 319 2.63 35.07 1.86
N SER A 320 1.45 35.60 2.19
CA SER A 320 0.82 35.42 3.50
C SER A 320 0.49 33.95 3.77
N LYS A 321 -0.05 33.25 2.76
CA LYS A 321 -0.36 31.82 2.82
C LYS A 321 0.89 30.95 2.76
N ALA A 322 1.88 31.32 1.96
CA ALA A 322 3.17 30.63 1.93
C ALA A 322 3.85 30.61 3.31
N LYS A 323 3.76 31.71 4.07
CA LYS A 323 4.26 31.78 5.46
C LYS A 323 3.51 30.83 6.40
N GLU A 324 2.19 30.70 6.24
CA GLU A 324 1.36 29.77 7.02
C GLU A 324 1.69 28.31 6.69
N TYR A 325 1.84 27.99 5.40
CA TYR A 325 2.13 26.63 4.95
C TYR A 325 3.56 26.20 5.32
N ALA A 326 4.50 27.15 5.34
CA ALA A 326 5.90 26.96 5.68
C ALA A 326 6.57 25.80 4.91
N LEU A 327 6.20 25.64 3.62
CA LEU A 327 6.76 24.60 2.78
C LEU A 327 8.23 24.88 2.48
N THR A 328 9.06 23.84 2.61
CA THR A 328 10.49 23.85 2.31
C THR A 328 10.78 22.96 1.10
N HIS A 329 12.01 23.03 0.58
CA HIS A 329 12.46 22.12 -0.48
C HIS A 329 12.20 20.66 -0.08
N VAL A 330 11.70 19.86 -1.03
CA VAL A 330 11.24 18.47 -0.88
C VAL A 330 10.04 18.25 0.05
N SER A 331 9.39 19.31 0.55
CA SER A 331 8.10 19.14 1.24
C SER A 331 7.11 18.41 0.33
N PRO A 332 6.45 17.35 0.82
CA PRO A 332 5.49 16.60 0.01
C PRO A 332 4.27 17.48 -0.28
N VAL A 333 3.75 17.35 -1.50
CA VAL A 333 2.52 18.00 -1.94
C VAL A 333 1.66 16.94 -2.62
N PHE A 334 0.39 16.86 -2.25
CA PHE A 334 -0.55 15.91 -2.82
C PHE A 334 -1.36 16.61 -3.90
N VAL A 335 -1.42 16.02 -5.08
CA VAL A 335 -2.01 16.62 -6.27
C VAL A 335 -3.20 15.78 -6.69
N ALA A 336 -4.40 16.36 -6.64
CA ALA A 336 -5.65 15.67 -6.97
C ALA A 336 -6.12 16.10 -8.37
N PHE A 337 -6.25 15.11 -9.25
CA PHE A 337 -6.76 15.24 -10.60
C PHE A 337 -8.16 14.61 -10.66
N LYS A 338 -9.14 15.33 -11.19
CA LYS A 338 -10.41 14.69 -11.56
C LYS A 338 -10.22 14.01 -12.91
N VAL A 339 -10.34 12.69 -12.93
CA VAL A 339 -10.00 11.86 -14.10
C VAL A 339 -11.16 10.97 -14.49
N LYS A 340 -11.19 10.62 -15.78
CA LYS A 340 -11.97 9.51 -16.32
C LYS A 340 -11.03 8.32 -16.52
N VAL A 341 -11.38 7.18 -15.95
CA VAL A 341 -10.58 5.94 -15.94
C VAL A 341 -11.30 4.86 -16.74
N PHE A 342 -10.55 4.12 -17.55
CA PHE A 342 -11.07 3.05 -18.40
C PHE A 342 -10.09 1.86 -18.44
N PRO A 343 -10.59 0.63 -18.62
CA PRO A 343 -9.76 -0.57 -18.75
C PRO A 343 -9.07 -0.60 -20.12
N LYS A 344 -7.90 -1.22 -20.15
CA LYS A 344 -7.20 -1.64 -21.36
C LYS A 344 -6.79 -3.09 -21.22
N ILE A 345 -7.48 -3.96 -21.94
CA ILE A 345 -7.20 -5.40 -21.98
C ILE A 345 -6.06 -5.60 -22.98
N ILE A 346 -4.86 -5.92 -22.48
CA ILE A 346 -3.69 -6.22 -23.32
C ILE A 346 -3.67 -7.68 -23.73
N ALA A 347 -4.06 -8.54 -22.79
CA ALA A 347 -4.23 -9.97 -22.95
C ALA A 347 -5.31 -10.45 -21.96
N PRO A 348 -5.85 -11.67 -22.12
CA PRO A 348 -6.88 -12.21 -21.23
C PRO A 348 -6.51 -12.22 -19.74
N ASP A 349 -5.21 -12.28 -19.45
CA ASP A 349 -4.61 -12.30 -18.12
C ASP A 349 -3.91 -10.98 -17.73
N GLN A 350 -4.04 -9.93 -18.54
CA GLN A 350 -3.36 -8.66 -18.34
C GLN A 350 -4.29 -7.47 -18.60
N ILE A 351 -4.81 -6.94 -17.50
CA ILE A 351 -5.62 -5.73 -17.49
C ILE A 351 -4.73 -4.58 -17.05
N GLN A 352 -4.65 -3.56 -17.89
CA GLN A 352 -4.13 -2.25 -17.51
C GLN A 352 -5.26 -1.27 -17.36
N TRP A 353 -4.98 -0.16 -16.68
CA TRP A 353 -5.88 0.97 -16.62
C TRP A 353 -5.23 2.13 -17.35
N GLU A 354 -6.07 2.92 -17.99
CA GLU A 354 -5.69 4.16 -18.62
C GLU A 354 -6.61 5.25 -18.09
N PHE A 355 -6.13 6.49 -18.11
CA PHE A 355 -6.92 7.61 -17.62
C PHE A 355 -6.61 8.88 -18.39
N GLN A 356 -7.59 9.78 -18.37
CA GLN A 356 -7.48 11.14 -18.90
C GLN A 356 -8.06 12.14 -17.90
N LEU A 357 -7.71 13.41 -18.06
CA LEU A 357 -8.34 14.46 -17.28
C LEU A 357 -9.81 14.61 -17.70
N GLU A 358 -10.70 14.57 -16.71
CA GLU A 358 -12.10 14.95 -16.87
C GLU A 358 -12.28 16.46 -16.65
N ASP A 359 -11.41 17.06 -15.83
CA ASP A 359 -11.36 18.49 -15.55
C ASP A 359 -9.92 18.98 -15.71
N SER A 360 -9.74 20.18 -16.29
CA SER A 360 -8.42 20.79 -16.41
C SER A 360 -7.94 21.43 -15.10
N ASN A 361 -8.83 21.63 -14.13
CA ASN A 361 -8.47 22.12 -12.81
C ASN A 361 -7.83 21.01 -11.97
N VAL A 362 -6.64 21.31 -11.44
CA VAL A 362 -5.85 20.41 -10.61
C VAL A 362 -5.65 21.02 -9.25
N GLU A 363 -5.95 20.26 -8.20
CA GLU A 363 -5.96 20.74 -6.82
C GLU A 363 -4.71 20.28 -6.07
N PHE A 364 -4.12 21.17 -5.27
CA PHE A 364 -2.91 20.89 -4.51
C PHE A 364 -3.21 20.93 -3.01
N TYR A 365 -2.66 19.97 -2.28
CA TYR A 365 -2.89 19.79 -0.85
C TYR A 365 -1.58 19.58 -0.10
N LYS A 366 -1.54 20.05 1.14
CA LYS A 366 -0.38 19.90 2.03
C LYS A 366 -0.28 18.50 2.63
N ASP A 367 -1.41 17.82 2.78
CA ASP A 367 -1.52 16.56 3.52
C ASP A 367 -2.22 15.46 2.71
N GLY A 368 -1.92 14.21 3.04
CA GLY A 368 -2.48 13.05 2.36
C GLY A 368 -3.95 12.79 2.63
N LEU A 369 -4.56 13.44 3.62
CA LEU A 369 -6.02 13.40 3.83
C LEU A 369 -6.77 14.39 2.92
N LEU A 370 -6.04 15.21 2.15
CA LEU A 370 -6.58 16.25 1.28
C LEU A 370 -7.43 17.28 2.06
N SER A 371 -7.06 17.55 3.31
CA SER A 371 -7.80 18.44 4.20
C SER A 371 -7.32 19.90 4.13
N GLN A 372 -6.06 20.13 3.77
CA GLN A 372 -5.44 21.46 3.68
C GLN A 372 -5.11 21.79 2.22
N LYS A 373 -6.07 22.41 1.52
CA LYS A 373 -5.89 22.87 0.14
C LYS A 373 -4.89 24.03 0.10
N LEU A 374 -3.82 23.85 -0.68
CA LEU A 374 -2.79 24.87 -0.94
C LEU A 374 -3.24 25.84 -2.02
N GLY A 375 -3.92 25.33 -3.05
CA GLY A 375 -4.37 26.07 -4.22
C GLY A 375 -4.87 25.16 -5.33
N GLU A 376 -5.12 25.74 -6.50
CA GLU A 376 -5.50 25.05 -7.72
C GLU A 376 -4.86 25.72 -8.93
N VAL A 377 -4.68 24.94 -10.00
CA VAL A 377 -4.16 25.43 -11.28
C VAL A 377 -5.01 24.89 -12.42
N ASP A 378 -5.19 25.69 -13.46
CA ASP A 378 -5.79 25.22 -14.72
C ASP A 378 -4.67 24.69 -15.63
N MET A 379 -4.74 23.41 -15.97
CA MET A 379 -3.81 22.75 -16.89
C MET A 379 -3.75 23.41 -18.28
N LYS A 380 -4.75 24.19 -18.68
CA LYS A 380 -4.73 24.93 -19.95
C LYS A 380 -3.77 26.13 -19.93
N THR A 381 -3.53 26.72 -18.76
CA THR A 381 -2.75 27.97 -18.62
C THR A 381 -1.54 27.82 -17.70
N VAL A 382 -1.33 26.64 -17.13
CA VAL A 382 -0.26 26.41 -16.16
C VAL A 382 1.13 26.58 -16.77
N THR A 383 2.06 27.11 -15.96
CA THR A 383 3.45 27.32 -16.35
C THR A 383 4.32 26.15 -15.91
N PHE A 384 5.19 25.68 -16.80
CA PHE A 384 6.23 24.71 -16.52
C PHE A 384 7.63 25.33 -16.61
N LYS A 385 8.59 24.76 -15.88
CA LYS A 385 10.02 24.99 -16.08
C LYS A 385 10.80 23.68 -16.03
N ASP A 386 12.03 23.71 -16.52
CA ASP A 386 13.01 22.63 -16.40
C ASP A 386 13.56 22.50 -14.97
#